data_AF-A0A0P7Y5H7-F1
#
_entry.id   AF-A0A0P7Y5H7-F1
#
_cell.length_a   1.000
_cell.length_b   1.000
_cell.length_c   1.000
_cell.angle_alpha   90.00
_cell.angle_beta   90.00
_cell.angle_gamma   90.00
#
_symmetry.space_group_name_H-M   'P 1'
#
loop_
_entity.id
_entity.type
_entity.pdbx_description
1 polymer ?
#
loop_
_entity_poly.entity_id
_entity_poly.type
_entity_poly.pdbx_seq_one_letter_code
_entity_poly.pdbx_strand_id
1 'polypeptide(L)'
;ESVEENSSVVVKLLIRRPECFGPALRGEGGNGLLAAMKEAIKISENPALDLPGGAQRIRSDTSIEDEEEEEVVHMGNAIMSFYSALIDLLGRCAPEMHLINKGKGEALRIRAILRSLVPTEDLVGIISIPLKMPVVNKDGTVAEPDMSANFCPDHKAPMVLFLDRVYGIEDQSFLLHLLEVGFLPDLRASASLD
;
A
#
# COMPACT_ATOMS: atom_id res chain seq x y z
N GLU A 1 -24.39 18.35 -3.27
CA GLU A 1 -23.45 17.41 -2.66
C GLU A 1 -22.05 17.95 -2.86
N SER A 2 -21.37 18.26 -1.76
CA SER A 2 -19.95 18.66 -1.83
C SER A 2 -19.05 17.44 -1.83
N VAL A 3 -17.82 17.58 -2.35
CA VAL A 3 -16.80 16.50 -2.31
C VAL A 3 -16.60 16.00 -0.87
N GLU A 4 -16.70 16.89 0.12
CA GLU A 4 -16.59 16.55 1.55
C GLU A 4 -17.74 15.68 2.06
N GLU A 5 -18.97 15.98 1.64
CA GLU A 5 -20.16 15.17 1.99
C GLU A 5 -20.02 13.75 1.41
N ASN A 6 -19.53 13.65 0.17
CA ASN A 6 -19.29 12.36 -0.48
C ASN A 6 -18.25 11.53 0.26
N SER A 7 -17.09 12.12 0.61
CA SER A 7 -16.02 11.46 1.36
C SER A 7 -16.50 10.96 2.73
N SER A 8 -17.28 11.77 3.45
CA SER A 8 -17.88 11.39 4.74
C SER A 8 -18.80 10.17 4.60
N VAL A 9 -19.62 10.14 3.54
CA VAL A 9 -20.51 9.01 3.25
C VAL A 9 -19.71 7.75 2.93
N VAL A 10 -18.66 7.85 2.11
CA VAL A 10 -17.78 6.71 1.76
C VAL A 10 -17.20 6.07 3.03
N VAL A 11 -16.58 6.87 3.90
CA VAL A 11 -15.98 6.36 5.16
C VAL A 11 -17.06 5.71 6.03
N LYS A 12 -18.24 6.33 6.17
CA LYS A 12 -19.35 5.81 6.99
C LYS A 12 -19.94 4.51 6.43
N LEU A 13 -19.93 4.32 5.12
CA LEU A 13 -20.41 3.08 4.49
C LEU A 13 -19.38 1.96 4.66
N LEU A 14 -18.10 2.25 4.45
CA LEU A 14 -17.01 1.27 4.61
C LEU A 14 -16.94 0.71 6.03
N ILE A 15 -17.01 1.56 7.06
CA ILE A 15 -16.97 1.08 8.46
C ILE A 15 -18.17 0.22 8.88
N ARG A 16 -19.28 0.27 8.12
CA ARG A 16 -20.44 -0.60 8.34
C ARG A 16 -20.29 -1.97 7.69
N ARG A 17 -19.27 -2.14 6.85
CA ARG A 17 -18.94 -3.37 6.12
C ARG A 17 -17.45 -3.68 6.29
N PRO A 18 -17.03 -4.15 7.48
CA PRO A 18 -15.61 -4.38 7.79
C PRO A 18 -14.94 -5.38 6.83
N GLU A 19 -15.71 -6.22 6.13
CA GLU A 19 -15.24 -7.11 5.07
C GLU A 19 -14.63 -6.37 3.87
N CYS A 20 -14.97 -5.10 3.65
CA CYS A 20 -14.43 -4.29 2.56
C CYS A 20 -12.97 -3.89 2.77
N PHE A 21 -12.43 -3.96 3.98
CA PHE A 21 -11.05 -3.54 4.28
C PHE A 21 -10.00 -4.64 4.09
N GLY A 22 -10.42 -5.87 3.80
CA GLY A 22 -9.54 -7.03 3.83
C GLY A 22 -9.20 -7.48 5.26
N PRO A 23 -8.57 -8.66 5.39
CA PRO A 23 -8.34 -9.30 6.69
C PRO A 23 -7.36 -8.54 7.59
N ALA A 24 -6.43 -7.75 7.03
CA ALA A 24 -5.42 -7.05 7.81
C ALA A 24 -5.95 -5.85 8.59
N LEU A 25 -7.01 -5.22 8.10
CA LEU A 25 -7.55 -3.95 8.61
C LEU A 25 -8.91 -4.08 9.31
N ARG A 26 -9.53 -5.27 9.31
CA ARG A 26 -10.86 -5.51 9.92
C ARG A 26 -10.85 -5.66 11.45
N GLY A 27 -9.70 -5.56 12.12
CA GLY A 27 -9.56 -5.64 13.59
C GLY A 27 -9.72 -7.04 14.21
N GLU A 28 -10.48 -7.95 13.61
CA GLU A 28 -10.62 -9.34 14.08
C GLU A 28 -9.62 -10.28 13.39
N GLY A 29 -8.57 -10.65 14.13
CA GLY A 29 -7.61 -11.69 13.75
C GLY A 29 -6.57 -11.29 12.69
N GLY A 30 -6.50 -10.03 12.30
CA GLY A 30 -5.46 -9.50 11.40
C GLY A 30 -4.19 -9.11 12.15
N ASN A 31 -3.03 -9.27 11.50
CA ASN A 31 -1.72 -8.88 12.06
C ASN A 31 -1.34 -7.41 11.78
N GLY A 32 -2.29 -6.58 11.32
CA GLY A 32 -2.05 -5.21 10.88
C GLY A 32 -1.58 -5.10 9.43
N LEU A 33 -1.56 -3.87 8.92
CA LEU A 33 -1.25 -3.57 7.52
C LEU A 33 0.21 -3.88 7.19
N LEU A 34 1.15 -3.54 8.08
CA LEU A 34 2.57 -3.78 7.87
C LEU A 34 2.88 -5.27 7.71
N ALA A 35 2.26 -6.11 8.53
CA ALA A 35 2.45 -7.56 8.45
C ALA A 35 1.93 -8.10 7.12
N ALA A 36 0.75 -7.64 6.68
CA ALA A 36 0.16 -8.04 5.41
C ALA A 36 1.02 -7.61 4.21
N MET A 37 1.55 -6.38 4.21
CA MET A 37 2.46 -5.91 3.17
C MET A 37 3.74 -6.74 3.14
N LYS A 38 4.34 -7.04 4.29
CA LYS A 38 5.55 -7.89 4.36
C LYS A 38 5.29 -9.33 3.91
N GLU A 39 4.13 -9.88 4.22
CA GLU A 39 3.72 -11.21 3.73
C GLU A 39 3.51 -11.20 2.22
N ALA A 40 2.84 -10.18 1.69
CA ALA A 40 2.63 -10.00 0.26
C ALA A 40 3.95 -9.87 -0.52
N ILE A 41 4.94 -9.17 0.03
CA ILE A 41 6.30 -9.10 -0.54
C ILE A 41 6.93 -10.49 -0.61
N LYS A 42 6.85 -11.28 0.47
CA LYS A 42 7.40 -12.65 0.48
C LYS A 42 6.73 -13.56 -0.55
N ILE A 43 5.42 -13.39 -0.76
CA ILE A 43 4.68 -14.12 -1.81
C ILE A 43 5.19 -13.70 -3.19
N SER A 44 5.35 -12.39 -3.41
CA SER A 44 5.84 -11.83 -4.68
C SER A 44 7.27 -12.29 -5.02
N GLU A 45 8.12 -12.43 -4.01
CA GLU A 45 9.51 -12.89 -4.16
C GLU A 45 9.64 -14.41 -4.31
N ASN A 46 8.60 -15.17 -3.97
CA ASN A 46 8.60 -16.63 -4.03
C ASN A 46 7.43 -17.15 -4.86
N PRO A 47 7.64 -17.42 -6.16
CA PRO A 47 6.60 -17.98 -7.04
C PRO A 47 5.98 -19.29 -6.56
N ALA A 48 6.62 -20.04 -5.65
CA ALA A 48 6.05 -21.25 -5.07
C ALA A 48 4.96 -20.96 -4.01
N LEU A 49 4.88 -19.73 -3.49
CA LEU A 49 3.84 -19.27 -2.58
C LEU A 49 2.64 -18.65 -3.30
N ASP A 50 2.80 -18.30 -4.58
CA ASP A 50 1.65 -17.97 -5.42
C ASP A 50 0.72 -19.19 -5.47
N LEU A 51 -0.57 -18.95 -5.26
CA LEU A 51 -1.58 -20.00 -5.33
C LEU A 51 -1.44 -20.73 -6.68
N PRO A 52 -1.51 -22.08 -6.75
CA PRO A 52 -1.49 -22.82 -8.01
C PRO A 52 -2.82 -22.68 -8.79
N GLY A 53 -3.29 -21.46 -9.01
CA GLY A 53 -4.72 -21.14 -9.15
C GLY A 53 -5.16 -20.38 -10.40
N GLY A 54 -4.30 -20.17 -11.40
CA GLY A 54 -4.70 -19.68 -12.73
C GLY A 54 -4.82 -20.79 -13.78
N ALA A 55 -3.78 -21.63 -13.88
CA ALA A 55 -3.65 -22.61 -14.96
C ALA A 55 -4.57 -23.84 -14.86
N GLN A 56 -5.31 -24.04 -13.76
CA GLN A 56 -6.07 -25.28 -13.55
C GLN A 56 -7.60 -25.14 -13.58
N ARG A 57 -8.15 -23.95 -13.88
CA ARG A 57 -9.61 -23.75 -13.94
C ARG A 57 -10.19 -23.34 -15.30
N ILE A 58 -9.38 -23.16 -16.33
CA ILE A 58 -9.86 -23.01 -17.72
C ILE A 58 -9.25 -24.10 -18.61
N ARG A 59 -9.37 -25.37 -18.20
CA ARG A 59 -9.39 -26.47 -19.18
C ARG A 59 -10.83 -26.67 -19.65
N SER A 60 -11.43 -25.63 -20.22
CA SER A 60 -12.54 -25.80 -21.15
C SER A 60 -11.93 -26.04 -22.52
N ASP A 61 -11.73 -27.32 -22.80
CA ASP A 61 -11.80 -27.97 -24.10
C ASP A 61 -11.98 -27.04 -25.32
N THR A 62 -10.89 -26.41 -25.78
CA THR A 62 -10.78 -25.93 -27.17
C THR A 62 -9.31 -25.72 -27.51
N SER A 63 -8.82 -26.58 -28.39
CA SER A 63 -7.55 -26.49 -29.08
C SER A 63 -7.52 -25.25 -30.00
N ILE A 64 -6.78 -24.21 -29.65
CA ILE A 64 -6.17 -23.27 -30.60
C ILE A 64 -4.79 -22.89 -30.05
N GLU A 65 -3.77 -23.12 -30.87
CA GLU A 65 -2.40 -22.65 -30.69
C GLU A 65 -2.38 -21.13 -30.87
N ASP A 66 -2.64 -20.39 -29.80
CA ASP A 66 -2.18 -19.01 -29.66
C ASP A 66 -1.31 -18.99 -28.40
N GLU A 67 -0.03 -18.62 -28.56
CA GLU A 67 0.86 -18.22 -27.46
C GLU A 67 0.32 -16.91 -26.86
N GLU A 68 -0.87 -16.94 -26.27
CA GLU A 68 -1.29 -15.94 -25.31
C GLU A 68 -0.34 -16.12 -24.13
N GLU A 69 0.60 -15.19 -23.97
CA GLU A 69 1.36 -15.02 -22.73
C GLU A 69 0.34 -15.02 -21.59
N GLU A 70 0.17 -16.17 -20.92
CA GLU A 70 -0.73 -16.30 -19.77
C GLU A 70 -0.37 -15.16 -18.82
N GLU A 71 -1.28 -14.20 -18.63
CA GLU A 71 -1.09 -13.05 -17.76
C GLU A 71 -0.77 -13.58 -16.35
N VAL A 72 0.51 -13.62 -16.00
CA VAL A 72 0.96 -14.17 -14.72
C VAL A 72 0.50 -13.21 -13.65
N VAL A 73 -0.58 -13.59 -12.95
CA VAL A 73 -1.07 -12.81 -11.82
C VAL A 73 -0.15 -13.02 -10.63
N HIS A 74 0.71 -12.03 -10.36
CA HIS A 74 1.52 -11.98 -9.15
C HIS A 74 0.63 -11.68 -7.94
N MET A 75 0.24 -12.68 -7.16
CA MET A 75 -0.70 -12.52 -6.05
C MET A 75 -0.16 -11.55 -4.99
N GLY A 76 1.15 -11.64 -4.71
CA GLY A 76 1.84 -10.72 -3.81
C GLY A 76 1.64 -9.26 -4.23
N ASN A 77 1.85 -8.97 -5.51
CA ASN A 77 1.62 -7.62 -6.04
C ASN A 77 0.15 -7.20 -5.99
N ALA A 78 -0.78 -8.10 -6.30
CA ALA A 78 -2.21 -7.81 -6.21
C ALA A 78 -2.64 -7.46 -4.77
N ILE A 79 -2.11 -8.17 -3.76
CA ILE A 79 -2.36 -7.86 -2.34
C ILE A 79 -1.79 -6.49 -1.96
N MET A 80 -0.54 -6.20 -2.34
CA MET A 80 0.09 -4.90 -2.08
C MET A 80 -0.69 -3.75 -2.74
N SER A 81 -1.09 -3.94 -4.00
CA SER A 81 -1.85 -2.96 -4.78
C SER A 81 -3.24 -2.72 -4.19
N PHE A 82 -3.94 -3.77 -3.76
CA PHE A 82 -5.24 -3.65 -3.09
C PHE A 82 -5.15 -2.76 -1.84
N TYR A 83 -4.21 -3.08 -0.93
CA TYR A 83 -4.05 -2.30 0.29
C TYR A 83 -3.56 -0.88 -0.01
N SER A 84 -2.67 -0.69 -0.97
CA SER A 84 -2.19 0.63 -1.38
C SER A 84 -3.33 1.51 -1.92
N ALA A 85 -4.19 0.97 -2.77
CA ALA A 85 -5.37 1.67 -3.29
C ALA A 85 -6.39 1.98 -2.18
N LEU A 86 -6.60 1.07 -1.24
CA LEU A 86 -7.48 1.29 -0.10
C LEU A 86 -6.97 2.43 0.80
N ILE A 87 -5.67 2.45 1.10
CA ILE A 87 -5.05 3.52 1.89
C ILE A 87 -5.10 4.87 1.13
N ASP A 88 -4.86 4.88 -0.17
CA ASP A 88 -4.97 6.09 -1.00
C ASP A 88 -6.40 6.66 -0.94
N LEU A 89 -7.41 5.81 -1.13
CA LEU A 89 -8.82 6.19 -1.01
C LEU A 89 -9.12 6.80 0.36
N LEU A 90 -8.72 6.14 1.44
CA LEU A 90 -8.97 6.62 2.79
C LEU A 90 -8.24 7.93 3.10
N GLY A 91 -7.02 8.10 2.59
CA GLY A 91 -6.24 9.33 2.72
C GLY A 91 -6.90 10.51 1.97
N ARG A 92 -7.44 10.26 0.78
CA ARG A 92 -8.22 11.25 0.01
C ARG A 92 -9.59 11.55 0.63
N CYS A 93 -10.17 10.59 1.35
CA CYS A 93 -11.40 10.79 2.11
C CYS A 93 -11.18 11.52 3.44
N ALA A 94 -9.94 11.76 3.85
CA ALA A 94 -9.64 12.49 5.07
C ALA A 94 -10.14 13.94 4.98
N PRO A 95 -10.76 14.46 6.06
CA PRO A 95 -11.38 15.77 6.05
C PRO A 95 -10.34 16.89 5.93
N GLU A 96 -10.73 18.00 5.31
CA GLU A 96 -9.84 19.15 5.11
C GLU A 96 -9.31 19.75 6.42
N MET A 97 -8.02 20.10 6.41
CA MET A 97 -7.32 20.62 7.60
C MET A 97 -7.99 21.87 8.19
N HIS A 98 -8.53 22.75 7.34
CA HIS A 98 -9.23 23.94 7.82
C HIS A 98 -10.55 23.61 8.55
N LEU A 99 -11.21 22.48 8.25
CA LEU A 99 -12.43 22.04 8.94
C LEU A 99 -12.08 21.44 10.30
N ILE A 100 -10.98 20.69 10.36
CA ILE A 100 -10.39 20.16 11.59
C ILE A 100 -10.01 21.32 12.53
N ASN A 101 -9.29 22.32 12.02
CA ASN A 101 -8.83 23.48 12.81
C ASN A 101 -9.98 24.35 13.31
N LYS A 102 -11.10 24.40 12.57
CA LYS A 102 -12.35 25.05 13.02
C LYS A 102 -13.13 24.21 14.03
N GLY A 103 -12.64 23.05 14.44
CA GLY A 103 -13.26 22.19 15.44
C GLY A 103 -14.58 21.57 14.99
N LYS A 104 -14.80 21.37 13.68
CA LYS A 104 -16.03 20.74 13.20
C LYS A 104 -16.10 19.29 13.67
N GLY A 105 -17.11 18.98 14.49
CA GLY A 105 -17.24 17.68 15.15
C GLY A 105 -17.25 16.48 14.19
N GLU A 106 -17.85 16.62 13.00
CA GLU A 106 -17.85 15.53 12.01
C GLU A 106 -16.46 15.26 11.44
N ALA A 107 -15.70 16.30 11.08
CA ALA A 107 -14.33 16.17 10.61
C ALA A 107 -13.43 15.51 11.67
N LEU A 108 -13.56 15.91 12.93
CA LEU A 108 -12.82 15.28 14.04
C LEU A 108 -13.16 13.80 14.22
N ARG A 109 -14.45 13.44 14.09
CA ARG A 109 -14.91 12.05 14.19
C ARG A 109 -14.38 11.19 13.05
N ILE A 110 -14.45 11.68 11.81
CA ILE A 110 -13.92 10.95 10.64
C ILE A 110 -12.41 10.76 10.79
N ARG A 111 -11.67 11.82 11.17
CA ARG A 111 -10.22 11.72 11.42
C ARG A 111 -9.89 10.70 12.50
N ALA A 112 -10.66 10.64 13.59
CA ALA A 112 -10.46 9.66 14.65
C ALA A 112 -10.68 8.22 14.17
N ILE A 113 -11.69 7.99 13.32
CA ILE A 113 -11.95 6.68 12.69
C ILE A 113 -10.75 6.27 11.82
N LEU A 114 -10.29 7.16 10.93
CA LEU A 114 -9.16 6.87 10.05
C LEU A 114 -7.89 6.53 10.86
N ARG A 115 -7.62 7.27 11.95
CA ARG A 115 -6.50 6.98 12.86
C ARG A 115 -6.62 5.66 13.60
N SER A 116 -7.84 5.18 13.86
CA SER A 116 -8.05 3.87 14.48
C SER A 116 -7.91 2.71 13.50
N LEU A 117 -8.14 2.94 12.21
CA LEU A 117 -8.04 1.92 11.17
C LEU A 117 -6.58 1.63 10.81
N VAL A 118 -5.75 2.67 10.73
CA VAL A 118 -4.38 2.56 10.22
C VAL A 118 -3.42 3.27 11.17
N PRO A 119 -2.69 2.55 12.04
CA PRO A 119 -1.77 3.16 12.99
C PRO A 119 -0.54 3.74 12.29
N THR A 120 0.08 4.76 12.90
CA THR A 120 1.32 5.36 12.37
C THR A 120 2.47 4.36 12.27
N GLU A 121 2.53 3.40 13.19
CA GLU A 121 3.54 2.33 13.21
C GLU A 121 3.53 1.51 11.91
N ASP A 122 2.33 1.22 11.39
CA ASP A 122 2.20 0.50 10.13
C ASP A 122 2.69 1.34 8.95
N LEU A 123 2.29 2.62 8.89
CA LEU A 123 2.68 3.54 7.83
C LEU A 123 4.21 3.73 7.78
N VAL A 124 4.81 4.06 8.92
CA VAL A 124 6.26 4.23 9.05
C VAL A 124 6.97 2.92 8.71
N GLY A 125 6.44 1.80 9.19
CA GLY A 125 7.00 0.48 8.91
C GLY A 125 7.02 0.15 7.41
N ILE A 126 5.97 0.50 6.66
CA ILE A 126 5.87 0.26 5.21
C ILE A 126 6.78 1.22 4.44
N ILE A 127 6.80 2.50 4.81
CA ILE A 127 7.68 3.51 4.21
C ILE A 127 9.15 3.11 4.39
N SER A 128 9.50 2.45 5.50
CA SER A 128 10.85 1.98 5.81
C SER A 128 11.25 0.68 5.11
N ILE A 129 10.35 0.03 4.35
CA ILE A 129 10.70 -1.19 3.60
C ILE A 129 11.65 -0.80 2.46
N PRO A 130 12.84 -1.42 2.35
CA PRO A 130 13.77 -1.12 1.26
C PRO A 130 13.17 -1.47 -0.11
N LEU A 131 13.36 -0.58 -1.08
CA LEU A 131 13.05 -0.88 -2.47
C LEU A 131 14.10 -1.81 -3.08
N LYS A 132 13.67 -2.65 -4.02
CA LYS A 132 14.58 -3.54 -4.76
C LYS A 132 15.33 -2.71 -5.79
N MET A 133 16.65 -2.75 -5.73
CA MET A 133 17.52 -1.99 -6.62
C MET A 133 17.97 -2.85 -7.81
N PRO A 134 18.19 -2.26 -8.99
CA PRO A 134 18.91 -2.92 -10.08
C PRO A 134 20.27 -3.45 -9.61
N VAL A 135 20.64 -4.64 -10.08
CA VAL A 135 21.91 -5.28 -9.74
C VAL A 135 22.84 -5.24 -10.95
N VAL A 136 24.03 -4.69 -10.76
CA VAL A 136 25.10 -4.74 -11.78
C VAL A 136 25.84 -6.07 -11.64
N ASN A 137 25.71 -6.92 -12.65
CA ASN A 137 26.38 -8.21 -12.71
C ASN A 137 27.88 -8.06 -13.04
N LYS A 138 28.66 -9.11 -12.74
CA LYS A 138 30.12 -9.12 -12.97
C LYS A 138 30.53 -8.97 -14.44
N ASP A 139 29.62 -9.28 -15.36
CA ASP A 139 29.79 -9.14 -16.80
C ASP A 139 29.41 -7.74 -17.33
N GLY A 140 29.02 -6.82 -16.45
CA GLY A 140 28.59 -5.47 -16.79
C GLY A 140 27.12 -5.36 -17.22
N THR A 141 26.36 -6.45 -17.18
CA THR A 141 24.90 -6.40 -17.43
C THR A 141 24.15 -5.87 -16.22
N VAL A 142 23.04 -5.16 -16.45
CA VAL A 142 22.15 -4.67 -15.38
C VAL A 142 20.92 -5.55 -15.35
N ALA A 143 20.67 -6.18 -14.20
CA ALA A 143 19.42 -6.89 -13.95
C ALA A 143 18.43 -5.94 -13.26
N GLU A 144 17.42 -5.50 -14.00
CA GLU A 144 16.35 -4.66 -13.45
C GLU A 144 15.34 -5.49 -12.65
N PRO A 145 14.82 -4.95 -11.54
CA PRO A 145 13.73 -5.58 -10.82
C PRO A 145 12.45 -5.48 -11.63
N ASP A 146 11.71 -6.59 -11.73
CA ASP A 146 10.36 -6.59 -12.30
C ASP A 146 9.41 -5.77 -11.42
N MET A 147 9.00 -4.59 -11.91
CA MET A 147 8.13 -3.69 -11.15
C MET A 147 6.71 -4.23 -10.97
N SER A 148 6.29 -5.18 -11.81
CA SER A 148 4.98 -5.83 -11.71
C SER A 148 4.93 -6.96 -10.66
N ALA A 149 6.10 -7.39 -10.17
CA ALA A 149 6.26 -8.47 -9.21
C ALA A 149 7.07 -8.07 -7.97
N ASN A 150 7.26 -6.78 -7.70
CA ASN A 150 8.06 -6.30 -6.57
C ASN A 150 7.39 -5.14 -5.81
N PHE A 151 7.86 -4.91 -4.59
CA PHE A 151 7.51 -3.71 -3.84
C PHE A 151 8.13 -2.46 -4.47
N CYS A 152 7.31 -1.66 -5.14
CA CYS A 152 7.71 -0.46 -5.85
C CYS A 152 7.34 0.84 -5.09
N PRO A 153 7.86 2.00 -5.52
CA PRO A 153 7.54 3.30 -4.92
C PRO A 153 6.03 3.61 -4.83
N ASP A 154 5.23 3.11 -5.77
CA ASP A 154 3.78 3.35 -5.81
C ASP A 154 3.04 2.72 -4.62
N HIS A 155 3.62 1.69 -3.99
CA HIS A 155 3.09 1.14 -2.75
C HIS A 155 3.39 2.01 -1.52
N LYS A 156 4.45 2.83 -1.56
CA LYS A 156 4.80 3.77 -0.48
C LYS A 156 4.00 5.06 -0.57
N ALA A 157 3.70 5.55 -1.78
CA ALA A 157 3.08 6.86 -1.97
C ALA A 157 1.74 7.05 -1.22
N PRO A 158 0.80 6.08 -1.22
CA PRO A 158 -0.43 6.17 -0.44
C PRO A 158 -0.19 6.26 1.07
N MET A 159 0.86 5.61 1.60
CA MET A 159 1.19 5.64 3.01
C MET A 159 1.62 7.05 3.44
N VAL A 160 2.40 7.72 2.59
CA VAL A 160 2.84 9.11 2.80
C VAL A 160 1.64 10.06 2.71
N LEU A 161 0.77 9.89 1.70
CA LEU A 161 -0.45 10.69 1.55
C LEU A 161 -1.35 10.56 2.78
N PHE A 162 -1.59 9.34 3.25
CA PHE A 162 -2.42 9.10 4.42
C PHE A 162 -1.81 9.72 5.67
N LEU A 163 -0.49 9.58 5.86
CA LEU A 163 0.23 10.17 6.98
C LEU A 163 0.09 11.71 6.98
N ASP A 164 0.28 12.38 5.85
CA ASP A 164 0.07 13.83 5.72
C ASP A 164 -1.38 14.22 6.00
N ARG A 165 -2.34 13.58 5.33
CA ARG A 165 -3.76 13.97 5.37
C ARG A 165 -4.44 13.66 6.70
N VAL A 166 -4.11 12.55 7.35
CA VAL A 166 -4.80 12.07 8.56
C VAL A 166 -4.04 12.45 9.83
N TYR A 167 -2.72 12.30 9.83
CA TYR A 167 -1.90 12.61 11.00
C TYR A 167 -1.40 14.04 10.94
N GLY A 168 -0.92 14.49 9.79
CA GLY A 168 -0.12 15.70 9.66
C GLY A 168 1.27 15.49 10.24
N ILE A 169 2.26 16.24 9.75
CA ILE A 169 3.61 16.25 10.29
C ILE A 169 3.83 17.57 11.04
N GLU A 170 3.47 17.59 12.32
CA GLU A 170 3.60 18.77 13.17
C GLU A 170 4.86 18.73 14.05
N ASP A 171 5.38 17.53 14.34
CA ASP A 171 6.58 17.33 15.16
C ASP A 171 7.84 17.16 14.28
N GLN A 172 8.84 18.00 14.54
CA GLN A 172 10.14 17.93 13.87
C GLN A 172 10.85 16.61 14.14
N SER A 173 10.73 16.05 15.35
CA SER A 173 11.40 14.79 15.71
C SER A 173 10.85 13.64 14.88
N PHE A 174 9.53 13.58 14.72
CA PHE A 174 8.85 12.63 13.85
C PHE A 174 9.25 12.78 12.38
N LEU A 175 9.32 14.01 11.85
CA LEU A 175 9.78 14.26 10.48
C LEU A 175 11.20 13.74 10.25
N LEU A 176 12.13 14.09 11.16
CA LEU A 176 13.53 13.68 11.08
C LEU A 176 13.66 12.16 11.15
N HIS A 177 12.88 11.51 12.02
CA HIS A 177 12.82 10.05 12.09
C HIS A 177 12.37 9.45 10.77
N LEU A 178 11.26 9.94 10.18
CA LEU A 178 10.73 9.43 8.91
C LEU A 178 11.71 9.62 7.74
N LEU A 179 12.43 10.74 7.72
CA LEU A 179 13.53 10.97 6.77
C LEU A 179 14.64 9.92 6.95
N GLU A 180 15.05 9.67 8.19
CA GLU A 180 16.15 8.74 8.51
C GLU A 180 15.84 7.29 8.15
N VAL A 181 14.65 6.80 8.53
CA VAL A 181 14.31 5.36 8.37
C VAL A 181 13.63 5.05 7.04
N GLY A 182 13.00 6.04 6.41
CA GLY A 182 12.19 5.87 5.20
C GLY A 182 12.85 6.43 3.95
N PHE A 183 12.95 7.76 3.88
CA PHE A 183 13.27 8.44 2.62
C PHE A 183 14.77 8.48 2.28
N LEU A 184 15.65 8.73 3.25
CA LEU A 184 17.10 8.80 3.00
C LEU A 184 17.69 7.46 2.49
N PRO A 185 17.29 6.28 3.00
CA PRO A 185 17.71 5.01 2.42
C PRO A 185 17.36 4.89 0.93
N ASP A 186 16.12 5.22 0.55
CA ASP A 186 15.69 5.17 -0.86
C ASP A 186 16.46 6.16 -1.74
N LEU A 187 16.66 7.39 -1.26
CA LEU A 187 17.42 8.43 -1.97
C LEU A 187 18.88 8.03 -2.17
N ARG A 188 19.52 7.47 -1.13
CA ARG A 188 20.91 6.98 -1.22
C ARG A 188 21.01 5.81 -2.18
N ALA A 189 20.05 4.90 -2.16
CA ALA A 189 20.01 3.78 -3.07
C ALA A 189 19.87 4.28 -4.52
N SER A 190 18.94 5.18 -4.79
CA SER A 190 18.78 5.81 -6.12
C SER A 190 20.06 6.51 -6.59
N ALA A 191 20.73 7.27 -5.71
CA ALA A 191 21.96 7.99 -6.05
C ALA A 191 23.17 7.07 -6.26
N SER A 192 23.11 5.80 -5.83
CA SER A 192 24.18 4.82 -6.04
C SER A 192 24.11 4.10 -7.38
N LEU A 193 23.02 4.31 -8.13
CA LEU A 193 22.85 3.79 -9.49
C LEU A 193 23.46 4.70 -10.57
N ASP A 194 23.74 5.96 -10.24
CA ASP A 194 24.45 6.93 -11.09
C ASP A 194 25.97 6.71 -11.05
#